data_AF-A0A354FI90-F1
#
_entry.id   AF-A0A354FI90-F1
#
_cell.length_a   1.000
_cell.length_b   1.000
_cell.length_c   1.000
_cell.angle_alpha   90.00
_cell.angle_beta   90.00
_cell.angle_gamma   90.00
#
_symmetry.space_group_name_H-M   'P 1'
#
loop_
_entity.id
_entity.type
_entity.pdbx_description
1 polymer ?
#
loop_
_entity_poly.entity_id
_entity_poly.type
_entity_poly.pdbx_seq_one_letter_code
_entity_poly.pdbx_strand_id
1 'polypeptide(L)'
;QELKHHRELDRLAIPEDFSPKGISGLSREVIEKLENIRPATLGQASRMDGITPAAITILRIYLKAHQQDGRVSNPPQPVQAVS
;
A
#
# COMPACT_ATOMS: atom_id res chain seq x y z
N GLN A 1 6.75 5.82 19.87
CA GLN A 1 6.12 6.40 18.66
C GLN A 1 5.86 5.35 17.56
N GLU A 2 6.58 4.23 17.54
CA GLU A 2 6.49 3.19 16.49
C GLU A 2 5.10 2.56 16.33
N LEU A 3 4.39 2.27 17.44
CA LEU A 3 3.03 1.70 17.38
C LEU A 3 2.02 2.59 16.64
N LYS A 4 2.14 3.92 16.76
CA LYS A 4 1.22 4.85 16.08
C LYS A 4 1.45 4.84 14.57
N HIS A 5 2.72 4.76 14.15
CA HIS A 5 3.09 4.71 12.74
C HIS A 5 2.59 3.42 12.08
N HIS A 6 2.76 2.27 12.73
CA HIS A 6 2.31 0.99 12.18
C HIS A 6 0.79 0.95 11.98
N ARG A 7 0.02 1.44 12.97
CA ARG A 7 -1.44 1.53 12.87
C ARG A 7 -1.92 2.43 11.73
N GLU A 8 -1.13 3.44 11.36
CA GLU A 8 -1.46 4.29 10.22
C GLU A 8 -1.26 3.54 8.91
N LEU A 9 -0.15 2.80 8.77
CA LEU A 9 0.16 2.02 7.57
C LEU A 9 -0.84 0.88 7.34
N ASP A 10 -1.31 0.21 8.39
CA ASP A 10 -2.33 -0.84 8.29
C ASP A 10 -3.68 -0.33 7.74
N ARG A 11 -3.91 0.99 7.74
CA ARG A 11 -5.13 1.61 7.16
C ARG A 11 -4.97 2.02 5.69
N LEU A 12 -3.76 2.01 5.16
CA LEU A 12 -3.48 2.41 3.79
C LEU A 12 -3.57 1.18 2.89
N ALA A 13 -4.73 1.04 2.24
CA ALA A 13 -4.99 -0.04 1.29
C ALA A 13 -4.12 0.11 0.03
N ILE A 14 -3.70 -1.03 -0.50
CA ILE A 14 -3.06 -1.14 -1.82
C ILE A 14 -4.13 -1.73 -2.75
N PRO A 15 -4.52 -1.04 -3.84
CA PRO A 15 -5.48 -1.56 -4.82
C PRO A 15 -5.03 -2.90 -5.41
N GLU A 16 -5.98 -3.77 -5.77
CA GLU A 16 -5.65 -5.10 -6.35
C GLU A 16 -4.98 -5.00 -7.72
N ASP A 17 -5.28 -3.92 -8.46
CA ASP A 17 -4.71 -3.57 -9.76
C ASP A 17 -3.43 -2.73 -9.65
N PHE A 18 -2.95 -2.46 -8.43
CA PHE A 18 -1.72 -1.71 -8.20
C PHE A 18 -0.51 -2.42 -8.83
N SER A 19 0.26 -1.68 -9.63
CA SER A 19 1.56 -2.13 -10.12
C SER A 19 2.69 -1.27 -9.55
N PRO A 20 3.68 -1.87 -8.85
CA PRO A 20 4.87 -1.16 -8.38
C PRO A 20 5.91 -0.93 -9.49
N LYS A 21 5.68 -1.45 -10.70
CA LYS A 21 6.60 -1.33 -11.83
C LYS A 21 6.76 0.12 -12.26
N GLY A 22 8.00 0.52 -12.50
CA GLY A 22 8.32 1.87 -12.97
C GLY A 22 8.28 2.95 -11.89
N ILE A 23 7.97 2.61 -10.63
CA ILE A 23 8.08 3.57 -9.52
C ILE A 23 9.56 3.84 -9.24
N SER A 24 9.99 5.07 -9.54
CA SER A 24 11.35 5.54 -9.25
C SER A 24 11.67 5.40 -7.76
N GLY A 25 12.85 4.86 -7.46
CA GLY A 25 13.33 4.64 -6.10
C GLY A 25 12.94 3.30 -5.48
N LEU A 26 12.12 2.47 -6.14
CA LEU A 26 11.98 1.06 -5.77
C LEU A 26 13.06 0.22 -6.46
N SER A 27 13.67 -0.68 -5.70
CA SER A 27 14.60 -1.67 -6.26
C SER A 27 13.85 -2.80 -6.96
N ARG A 28 14.55 -3.53 -7.84
CA ARG A 28 13.97 -4.72 -8.51
C ARG A 28 13.46 -5.76 -7.51
N GLU A 29 14.22 -6.03 -6.46
CA GLU A 29 13.82 -6.97 -5.40
C GLU A 29 12.54 -6.53 -4.68
N VAL A 30 12.40 -5.24 -4.38
CA VAL A 30 11.18 -4.70 -3.76
C VAL A 30 10.00 -4.84 -4.69
N ILE A 31 10.17 -4.50 -5.98
CA ILE A 31 9.12 -4.64 -7.01
C ILE A 31 8.69 -6.11 -7.10
N GLU A 32 9.62 -7.05 -7.25
CA GLU A 32 9.33 -8.48 -7.33
C GLU A 32 8.59 -9.00 -6.09
N LYS A 33 9.03 -8.62 -4.89
CA LYS A 33 8.36 -9.01 -3.65
C LYS A 33 6.92 -8.50 -3.59
N LEU A 34 6.68 -7.24 -3.97
CA LEU A 34 5.35 -6.65 -3.99
C LEU A 34 4.45 -7.31 -5.03
N GLU A 35 4.97 -7.64 -6.21
CA GLU A 35 4.20 -8.33 -7.27
C GLU A 35 3.87 -9.78 -6.93
N ASN A 36 4.76 -10.46 -6.20
CA ASN A 36 4.58 -11.84 -5.78
C ASN A 36 3.67 -11.98 -4.56
N ILE A 37 3.87 -11.16 -3.53
CA ILE A 37 3.14 -11.27 -2.26
C ILE A 37 1.81 -10.51 -2.31
N ARG A 38 1.74 -9.41 -3.09
CA ARG A 38 0.55 -8.56 -3.23
C ARG A 38 -0.08 -8.19 -1.89
N PRO A 39 0.65 -7.50 -1.00
CA PRO A 39 0.11 -7.11 0.30
C PRO A 39 -1.12 -6.21 0.12
N ALA A 40 -2.17 -6.45 0.91
CA ALA A 40 -3.41 -5.67 0.83
C ALA A 40 -3.28 -4.27 1.45
N THR A 41 -2.25 -4.05 2.28
CA THR A 41 -2.00 -2.77 2.95
C THR A 41 -0.51 -2.46 3.03
N LEU A 42 -0.17 -1.17 3.17
CA LEU A 42 1.22 -0.76 3.41
C LEU A 42 1.77 -1.29 4.73
N GLY A 43 0.92 -1.50 5.74
CA GLY A 43 1.34 -2.11 7.00
C GLY A 43 1.78 -3.56 6.82
N GLN A 44 1.10 -4.33 5.96
CA GLN A 44 1.57 -5.66 5.58
C GLN A 44 2.91 -5.58 4.83
N ALA A 45 3.02 -4.68 3.84
CA ALA A 45 4.25 -4.48 3.09
C ALA A 45 5.44 -4.12 4.00
N SER A 46 5.23 -3.29 5.03
CA SER A 46 6.31 -2.84 5.93
C SER A 46 6.85 -3.94 6.83
N ARG A 47 6.14 -5.06 6.96
CA ARG A 47 6.57 -6.23 7.75
C ARG A 47 7.21 -7.31 6.89
N MET A 48 7.21 -7.16 5.56
CA MET A 48 7.84 -8.11 4.66
C MET A 48 9.36 -8.00 4.71
N ASP A 49 10.05 -9.15 4.73
CA ASP A 49 11.51 -9.20 4.71
C ASP A 49 12.09 -8.50 3.48
N GLY A 50 13.11 -7.67 3.70
CA GLY A 50 13.79 -6.90 2.67
C GLY A 50 12.98 -5.73 2.09
N ILE A 51 11.80 -5.43 2.64
CA ILE A 51 11.14 -4.15 2.39
C ILE A 51 11.69 -3.11 3.37
N THR A 52 12.22 -2.02 2.83
CA THR A 52 12.85 -0.97 3.63
C THR A 52 11.85 0.14 3.98
N PRO A 53 12.07 0.89 5.09
CA PRO A 53 11.26 2.07 5.41
C PRO A 53 11.22 3.12 4.27
N ALA A 54 12.28 3.22 3.47
CA ALA A 54 12.34 4.09 2.30
C ALA A 54 11.33 3.65 1.22
N ALA A 55 11.25 2.35 0.92
CA ALA A 55 10.26 1.81 -0.02
C ALA A 55 8.83 2.08 0.46
N ILE A 56 8.54 1.91 1.76
CA ILE A 56 7.22 2.22 2.33
C ILE A 56 6.86 3.70 2.18
N THR A 57 7.84 4.59 2.35
CA THR A 57 7.64 6.03 2.16
C THR A 57 7.29 6.35 0.71
N ILE A 58 8.00 5.77 -0.25
CA ILE A 58 7.74 5.93 -1.68
C ILE A 58 6.33 5.43 -2.04
N LEU A 59 5.97 4.21 -1.60
CA LEU A 59 4.66 3.64 -1.86
C LEU A 59 3.53 4.48 -1.26
N ARG A 60 3.71 5.01 -0.05
CA ARG A 60 2.74 5.90 0.60
C ARG A 60 2.51 7.18 -0.20
N ILE A 61 3.56 7.79 -0.72
CA ILE A 61 3.45 9.00 -1.55
C ILE A 61 2.73 8.66 -2.86
N TYR A 62 3.13 7.57 -3.51
CA TYR A 62 2.53 7.12 -4.76
C TYR A 62 1.03 6.82 -4.61
N LEU A 63 0.65 6.03 -3.61
CA LEU A 63 -0.75 5.68 -3.36
C LEU A 63 -1.61 6.89 -2.99
N LYS A 64 -1.05 7.89 -2.29
CA LYS A 64 -1.78 9.13 -2.00
C LYS A 64 -1.99 10.00 -3.24
N ALA A 65 -0.99 10.07 -4.12
CA ALA A 65 -1.09 10.82 -5.37
C ALA A 65 -2.16 10.19 -6.30
N HIS A 66 -2.21 8.86 -6.36
CA HIS A 66 -3.15 8.14 -7.22
C HIS A 66 -4.57 7.96 -6.61
N GLN A 67 -4.74 8.04 -5.29
CA GLN A 67 -6.07 8.03 -4.64
C GLN A 67 -6.87 9.32 -4.89
N GLN A 68 -6.23 10.43 -5.26
CA GLN A 68 -6.93 11.68 -5.60
C GLN A 68 -7.46 11.70 -7.04
N ASP A 69 -7.08 10.74 -7.87
CA ASP A 69 -7.61 10.56 -9.24
C ASP A 69 -8.88 9.70 -9.26
N GLY A 70 -9.76 9.89 -8.27
CA GLY A 70 -10.99 9.12 -8.02
C GLY A 70 -12.11 9.31 -9.05
N ARG A 71 -11.79 9.18 -10.36
CA ARG A 71 -12.77 8.92 -11.42
C ARG A 71 -12.93 7.44 -11.76
N VAL A 72 -12.20 6.54 -11.12
CA VAL A 72 -12.35 5.10 -11.39
C VAL A 72 -12.42 4.28 -10.10
N SER A 73 -13.54 3.55 -9.98
CA SER A 73 -13.83 2.39 -9.12
C SER A 73 -13.81 2.55 -7.60
N ASN A 74 -14.90 3.07 -7.04
CA ASN A 74 -15.39 2.68 -5.71
C ASN A 74 -16.65 1.81 -5.88
N PRO A 75 -16.60 0.46 -5.79
CA PRO A 75 -17.80 -0.30 -5.51
C PRO A 75 -18.27 -0.05 -4.06
N PRO A 76 -19.59 -0.07 -3.80
CA PRO A 76 -20.14 0.26 -2.49
C PRO A 76 -19.65 -0.73 -1.43
N GLN A 77 -18.89 -0.23 -0.46
CA GLN A 77 -18.53 -0.97 0.75
C GLN A 77 -19.83 -1.33 1.49
N PRO A 78 -20.10 -2.61 1.81
CA PRO A 78 -21.27 -2.96 2.61
C PRO A 78 -21.10 -2.34 4.00
N VAL A 79 -22.04 -1.46 4.35
CA VAL A 79 -22.16 -0.90 5.70
C VAL A 79 -22.31 -2.09 6.66
N GLN A 80 -21.36 -2.27 7.56
CA GLN A 80 -21.57 -3.20 8.66
C GLN A 80 -22.70 -2.63 9.51
N ALA A 81 -23.87 -3.25 9.38
CA ALA A 81 -25.02 -2.97 10.21
C ALA A 81 -24.61 -3.18 11.67
N VAL A 82 -24.79 -2.12 12.45
CA VAL A 82 -24.72 -2.15 13.90
C VAL A 82 -25.80 -3.10 14.40
N SER A 83 -25.40 -4.12 15.15
CA SER A 83 -26.26 -4.85 16.08
C SER A 83 -25.97 -4.37 17.49
#